data_AF-A0A8J3FEH4-F1
#
_entry.id   AF-A0A8J3FEH4-F1
#
_cell.length_a   1.000
_cell.length_b   1.000
_cell.length_c   1.000
_cell.angle_alpha   90.00
_cell.angle_beta   90.00
_cell.angle_gamma   90.00
#
_symmetry.space_group_name_H-M   'P 1'
#
loop_
_entity.id
_entity.type
_entity.pdbx_description
1 polymer ?
#
loop_
_entity_poly.entity_id
_entity_poly.type
_entity_poly.pdbx_seq_one_letter_code
_entity_poly.pdbx_strand_id
1 'polypeptide(L)'
;MQVKAVVPCAAAETELTLVNRTNGKRVKGRRINGSVYVVPSDQHVNAPRRDLGPLTMRELEEQSFDSELGEFVYDFRNYDVGDVVHFRDKIVRLEYDRKEDVTYFAFVSAYEADGVVEWPFRGNLTSQYKVGDLIDLYFRVVYDQKPFETLDYLKYGMTHGGKAPAINQYLMGQK
;
A
#
# COMPACT_ATOMS: atom_id res chain seq x y z
N MET A 1 7.18 50.91 2.30
CA MET A 1 5.97 50.11 2.59
C MET A 1 5.74 49.16 1.43
N GLN A 2 5.89 47.85 1.69
CA GLN A 2 5.22 46.68 1.09
C GLN A 2 6.16 45.48 1.27
N VAL A 3 6.04 44.81 2.40
CA VAL A 3 6.55 43.44 2.56
C VAL A 3 5.54 42.55 1.84
N LYS A 4 5.96 41.96 0.73
CA LYS A 4 5.16 41.01 -0.02
C LYS A 4 5.11 39.72 0.81
N ALA A 5 4.01 39.50 1.53
CA ALA A 5 3.74 38.20 2.13
C ALA A 5 3.52 37.21 0.98
N VAL A 6 4.53 36.38 0.70
CA VAL A 6 4.30 35.14 -0.05
C VAL A 6 3.61 34.20 0.92
N VAL A 7 2.27 34.21 0.88
CA VAL A 7 1.48 33.16 1.52
C VAL A 7 1.79 31.88 0.72
N PRO A 8 2.36 30.83 1.34
CA PRO A 8 2.41 29.55 0.66
C PRO A 8 0.97 29.08 0.50
N CYS A 9 0.58 28.78 -0.74
CA CYS A 9 -0.72 28.21 -1.07
C CYS A 9 -0.91 26.94 -0.23
N ALA A 10 -1.67 27.04 0.87
CA ALA A 10 -2.12 25.88 1.61
C ALA A 10 -3.06 25.13 0.66
N ALA A 11 -2.67 23.93 0.24
CA ALA A 11 -3.54 23.10 -0.57
C ALA A 11 -4.83 22.85 0.22
N ALA A 12 -5.97 23.16 -0.40
CA ALA A 12 -7.27 23.05 0.24
C ALA A 12 -7.61 21.58 0.50
N GLU A 13 -7.71 21.22 1.79
CA GLU A 13 -8.38 19.99 2.21
C GLU A 13 -9.87 20.17 1.93
N THR A 14 -10.52 19.19 1.31
CA THR A 14 -11.95 19.25 1.03
C THR A 14 -12.57 17.88 1.26
N GLU A 15 -13.68 17.85 1.99
CA GLU A 15 -14.51 16.66 2.13
C GLU A 15 -15.37 16.43 0.89
N LEU A 16 -15.55 15.18 0.52
CA LEU A 16 -16.32 14.80 -0.66
C LEU A 16 -17.08 13.50 -0.42
N THR A 17 -18.13 13.29 -1.20
CA THR A 17 -18.84 12.00 -1.26
C THR A 17 -18.38 11.25 -2.50
N LEU A 18 -17.81 10.08 -2.30
CA LEU A 18 -17.41 9.14 -3.34
C LEU A 18 -18.52 8.10 -3.54
N VAL A 19 -18.60 7.53 -4.73
CA VAL A 19 -19.46 6.38 -5.02
C VAL A 19 -18.54 5.22 -5.39
N ASN A 20 -18.55 4.17 -4.58
CA ASN A 20 -17.88 2.92 -4.89
C ASN A 20 -18.53 2.33 -6.15
N ARG A 21 -17.74 2.11 -7.20
CA ARG A 21 -18.26 1.68 -8.51
C ARG A 21 -18.70 0.21 -8.51
N THR A 22 -18.16 -0.59 -7.60
CA THR A 22 -18.40 -2.02 -7.51
C THR A 22 -19.74 -2.31 -6.83
N ASN A 23 -20.03 -1.63 -5.72
CA ASN A 23 -21.23 -1.88 -4.91
C ASN A 23 -22.23 -0.71 -4.87
N GLY A 24 -21.92 0.43 -5.50
CA GLY A 24 -22.77 1.63 -5.52
C GLY A 24 -22.82 2.40 -4.20
N LYS A 25 -22.09 1.98 -3.16
CA LYS A 25 -22.12 2.59 -1.84
C LYS A 25 -21.52 3.99 -1.88
N ARG A 26 -22.20 4.95 -1.24
CA ARG A 26 -21.66 6.29 -1.00
C ARG A 26 -20.74 6.25 0.21
N VAL A 27 -19.50 6.73 0.04
CA VAL A 27 -18.49 6.77 1.10
C VAL A 27 -17.94 8.17 1.27
N LYS A 28 -17.45 8.49 2.47
CA LYS A 28 -16.78 9.76 2.73
C LYS A 28 -15.39 9.70 2.13
N GLY A 29 -14.99 10.77 1.45
CA GLY A 29 -13.65 10.95 0.94
C GLY A 29 -13.07 12.28 1.39
N ARG A 30 -11.75 12.38 1.29
CA ARG A 30 -10.99 13.59 1.60
C ARG A 30 -9.98 13.85 0.49
N ARG A 31 -9.96 15.06 -0.02
CA ARG A 31 -8.96 15.50 -1.00
C ARG A 31 -7.83 16.24 -0.28
N ILE A 32 -6.59 15.80 -0.47
CA ILE A 32 -5.39 16.45 0.09
C ILE A 32 -4.36 16.55 -1.03
N ASN A 33 -3.85 17.76 -1.30
CA ASN A 33 -2.81 17.99 -2.33
C ASN A 33 -3.14 17.41 -3.72
N GLY A 34 -4.43 17.34 -4.08
CA GLY A 34 -4.90 16.78 -5.35
C GLY A 34 -5.16 15.27 -5.33
N SER A 35 -4.63 14.54 -4.33
CA SER A 35 -4.96 13.13 -4.08
C SER A 35 -6.30 12.99 -3.35
N VAL A 36 -7.00 11.90 -3.59
CA VAL A 36 -8.29 11.59 -2.96
C VAL A 36 -8.15 10.31 -2.16
N TYR A 37 -8.59 10.35 -0.90
CA TYR A 37 -8.54 9.26 0.04
C TYR A 37 -9.96 8.91 0.49
N VAL A 38 -10.24 7.63 0.69
CA VAL A 38 -11.44 7.18 1.38
C VAL A 38 -11.21 7.37 2.88
N VAL A 39 -12.16 7.99 3.56
CA VAL A 39 -12.12 8.12 5.03
C VAL A 39 -12.59 6.78 5.62
N PRO A 40 -11.75 6.09 6.42
CA PRO A 40 -12.14 4.81 7.04
C PRO A 40 -13.37 4.95 7.93
N SER A 41 -14.11 3.85 8.09
CA SER A 41 -15.24 3.79 9.02
C SER A 41 -14.77 3.67 10.47
N ASP A 42 -15.65 4.04 11.41
CA ASP A 42 -15.36 3.88 12.84
C ASP A 42 -15.13 2.40 13.22
N GLN A 43 -15.76 1.46 12.51
CA GLN A 43 -15.54 0.03 12.73
C GLN A 43 -14.10 -0.36 12.37
N HIS A 44 -13.54 0.20 11.30
CA HIS A 44 -12.16 -0.06 10.88
C HIS A 44 -11.16 0.56 11.85
N VAL A 45 -11.33 1.85 12.17
CA VAL A 45 -10.41 2.61 13.05
C VAL A 45 -10.40 2.08 14.48
N ASN A 46 -11.55 1.67 15.01
CA ASN A 46 -11.67 1.17 16.39
C ASN A 46 -11.53 -0.34 16.50
N ALA A 47 -11.09 -1.03 15.43
CA ALA A 47 -10.85 -2.46 15.49
C ALA A 47 -9.78 -2.78 16.57
N PRO A 48 -9.97 -3.82 17.39
CA PRO A 48 -9.00 -4.15 18.42
C PRO A 48 -7.68 -4.57 17.79
N ARG A 49 -6.59 -3.94 18.24
CA ARG A 49 -5.24 -4.28 17.78
C ARG A 49 -4.84 -5.67 18.24
N ARG A 50 -4.09 -6.35 17.38
CA ARG A 50 -3.54 -7.67 17.57
C ARG A 50 -2.04 -7.61 17.31
N ASP A 51 -1.29 -8.35 18.11
CA ASP A 51 0.09 -8.65 17.78
C ASP A 51 0.10 -9.68 16.66
N LEU A 52 0.64 -9.31 15.51
CA LEU A 52 0.64 -10.13 14.30
C LEU A 52 2.07 -10.60 14.00
N GLY A 53 2.19 -11.86 13.63
CA GLY A 53 3.41 -12.40 13.05
C GLY A 53 3.59 -11.94 11.59
N PRO A 54 4.41 -12.69 10.82
CA PRO A 54 4.55 -12.43 9.40
C PRO A 54 3.20 -12.54 8.68
N LEU A 55 2.86 -11.55 7.85
CA LEU A 55 1.61 -11.52 7.08
C LEU A 55 1.80 -12.13 5.70
N THR A 56 0.86 -12.96 5.28
CA THR A 56 0.64 -13.29 3.86
C THR A 56 0.02 -12.10 3.13
N MET A 57 -0.05 -12.17 1.80
CA MET A 57 -0.69 -11.12 1.01
C MET A 57 -2.15 -10.89 1.38
N ARG A 58 -2.91 -11.98 1.61
CA ARG A 58 -4.31 -11.87 2.05
C ARG A 58 -4.44 -11.14 3.38
N GLU A 59 -3.62 -11.51 4.36
CA GLU A 59 -3.65 -10.89 5.69
C GLU A 59 -3.20 -9.43 5.65
N LEU A 60 -2.29 -9.08 4.73
CA LEU A 60 -1.87 -7.71 4.47
C LEU A 60 -2.98 -6.88 3.82
N GLU A 61 -3.65 -7.40 2.80
CA GLU A 61 -4.82 -6.75 2.17
C GLU A 61 -5.91 -6.50 3.22
N GLU A 62 -6.19 -7.47 4.09
CA GLU A 62 -7.15 -7.36 5.19
C GLU A 62 -6.82 -6.25 6.21
N GLN A 63 -5.55 -5.85 6.33
CA GLN A 63 -5.17 -4.73 7.21
C GLN A 63 -5.74 -3.40 6.72
N SER A 64 -5.87 -3.24 5.40
CA SER A 64 -6.28 -1.99 4.74
C SER A 64 -7.66 -2.08 4.10
N PHE A 65 -8.30 -3.25 4.09
CA PHE A 65 -9.65 -3.41 3.58
C PHE A 65 -10.70 -3.08 4.64
N ASP A 66 -11.46 -2.01 4.43
CA ASP A 66 -12.61 -1.64 5.25
C ASP A 66 -13.85 -2.42 4.80
N SER A 67 -14.27 -3.41 5.58
CA SER A 67 -15.39 -4.29 5.24
C SER A 67 -16.75 -3.61 5.37
N GLU A 68 -16.87 -2.55 6.17
CA GLU A 68 -18.09 -1.77 6.25
C GLU A 68 -18.26 -1.01 4.93
N LEU A 69 -17.22 -0.33 4.46
CA LEU A 69 -17.23 0.43 3.21
C LEU A 69 -17.16 -0.46 1.96
N GLY A 70 -16.62 -1.67 2.10
CA GLY A 70 -16.32 -2.58 1.01
C GLY A 70 -15.22 -2.03 0.11
N GLU A 71 -14.21 -1.36 0.68
CA GLU A 71 -13.18 -0.65 -0.06
C GLU A 71 -11.84 -0.62 0.70
N PHE A 72 -10.73 -0.50 -0.04
CA PHE A 72 -9.42 -0.28 0.56
C PHE A 72 -9.24 1.16 1.04
N VAL A 73 -8.60 1.31 2.20
CA VAL A 73 -8.32 2.58 2.85
C VAL A 73 -6.83 2.71 3.17
N TYR A 74 -6.36 3.95 3.25
CA TYR A 74 -4.98 4.29 3.59
C TYR A 74 -4.82 4.38 5.12
N ASP A 75 -5.15 3.27 5.79
CA ASP A 75 -5.17 3.11 7.26
C ASP A 75 -5.06 1.62 7.60
N PHE A 76 -3.97 1.20 8.23
CA PHE A 76 -3.74 -0.19 8.62
C PHE A 76 -4.21 -0.45 10.05
N ARG A 77 -5.09 -1.44 10.24
CA ARG A 77 -5.71 -1.69 11.56
C ARG A 77 -4.74 -1.92 12.72
N ASN A 78 -3.68 -2.68 12.47
CA ASN A 78 -2.76 -3.16 13.50
C ASN A 78 -1.40 -2.46 13.51
N TYR A 79 -1.23 -1.42 12.70
CA TYR A 79 0.04 -0.72 12.57
C TYR A 79 -0.18 0.79 12.67
N ASP A 80 0.85 1.50 13.13
CA ASP A 80 0.96 2.95 13.03
C ASP A 80 2.11 3.32 12.10
N VAL A 81 2.07 4.54 11.56
CA VAL A 81 3.26 5.13 10.94
C VAL A 81 4.50 5.01 11.84
N GLY A 82 5.55 4.41 11.27
CA GLY A 82 6.80 4.09 11.95
C GLY A 82 6.98 2.60 12.21
N ASP A 83 5.90 1.82 12.23
CA ASP A 83 5.96 0.38 12.42
C ASP A 83 6.54 -0.35 11.21
N VAL A 84 7.05 -1.56 11.45
CA VAL A 84 7.55 -2.46 10.42
C VAL A 84 6.58 -3.62 10.26
N VAL A 85 6.05 -3.78 9.05
CA VAL A 85 5.26 -4.94 8.62
C VAL A 85 6.23 -6.02 8.14
N HIS A 86 6.22 -7.17 8.80
CA HIS A 86 6.88 -8.37 8.30
C HIS A 86 5.92 -9.10 7.36
N PHE A 87 6.25 -9.14 6.08
CA PHE A 87 5.55 -9.90 5.06
C PHE A 87 6.26 -11.23 4.82
N ARG A 88 5.51 -12.32 4.81
CA ARG A 88 6.03 -13.64 4.44
C ARG A 88 4.99 -14.43 3.68
N ASP A 89 5.25 -14.70 2.40
CA ASP A 89 4.30 -15.42 1.55
C ASP A 89 4.99 -16.28 0.50
N LYS A 90 4.24 -17.19 -0.11
CA LYS A 90 4.70 -18.08 -1.16
C LYS A 90 4.48 -17.44 -2.53
N ILE A 91 5.54 -17.41 -3.34
CA ILE A 91 5.48 -16.95 -4.73
C ILE A 91 4.65 -17.95 -5.55
N VAL A 92 3.56 -17.50 -6.18
CA VAL A 92 2.71 -18.36 -7.04
C VAL A 92 2.94 -18.14 -8.53
N ARG A 93 3.43 -16.97 -8.93
CA ARG A 93 3.90 -16.66 -10.29
C ARG A 93 5.12 -15.75 -10.20
N LEU A 94 6.09 -15.96 -11.09
CA LEU A 94 7.31 -15.17 -11.19
C LEU A 94 7.63 -14.93 -12.66
N GLU A 95 7.64 -13.67 -13.08
CA GLU A 95 7.86 -13.30 -14.48
C GLU A 95 8.83 -12.13 -14.59
N TYR A 96 9.82 -12.23 -15.48
CA TYR A 96 10.74 -11.14 -15.77
C TYR A 96 10.35 -10.47 -17.08
N ASP A 97 10.01 -9.18 -17.00
CA ASP A 97 9.85 -8.31 -18.15
C ASP A 97 11.19 -7.64 -18.47
N ARG A 98 11.78 -8.04 -19.60
CA ARG A 98 13.06 -7.51 -20.09
C ARG A 98 12.96 -6.06 -20.55
N LYS A 99 11.80 -5.60 -21.00
CA LYS A 99 11.62 -4.24 -21.52
C LYS A 99 11.63 -3.23 -20.38
N GLU A 100 10.93 -3.53 -19.30
CA GLU A 100 10.84 -2.68 -18.12
C GLU A 100 11.99 -2.95 -17.13
N ASP A 101 12.76 -4.03 -17.34
CA ASP A 101 13.79 -4.54 -16.43
C ASP A 101 13.25 -4.76 -15.01
N VAL A 102 12.17 -5.53 -14.93
CA VAL A 102 11.42 -5.78 -13.69
C VAL A 102 11.04 -7.25 -13.60
N THR A 103 11.15 -7.82 -12.41
CA THR A 103 10.57 -9.13 -12.07
C THR A 103 9.30 -8.94 -11.24
N TYR A 104 8.19 -9.49 -11.71
CA TYR A 104 6.89 -9.49 -11.05
C TYR A 104 6.75 -10.74 -10.19
N PHE A 105 6.51 -10.53 -8.89
CA PHE A 105 6.23 -11.58 -7.91
C PHE A 105 4.73 -11.58 -7.68
N ALA A 106 4.04 -12.66 -8.03
CA ALA A 106 2.60 -12.77 -7.74
C ALA A 106 2.36 -13.57 -6.47
N PHE A 107 1.42 -13.10 -5.68
CA PHE A 107 0.93 -13.70 -4.44
C PHE A 107 -0.57 -13.93 -4.53
N VAL A 108 -1.10 -14.87 -3.75
CA VAL A 108 -2.54 -15.12 -3.74
C VAL A 108 -3.26 -13.96 -3.08
N SER A 109 -4.17 -13.33 -3.80
CA SER A 109 -5.03 -12.26 -3.29
C SER A 109 -6.39 -12.82 -2.87
N ALA A 110 -7.08 -12.12 -1.97
CA ALA A 110 -8.49 -12.36 -1.68
C ALA A 110 -9.44 -11.42 -2.47
N TYR A 111 -8.88 -10.39 -3.11
CA TYR A 111 -9.65 -9.27 -3.66
C TYR A 111 -9.47 -9.08 -5.18
N GLU A 112 -8.41 -9.63 -5.77
CA GLU A 112 -8.17 -9.57 -7.22
C GLU A 112 -8.98 -10.61 -8.00
N ALA A 113 -9.45 -10.24 -9.19
CA ALA A 113 -10.36 -11.06 -9.99
C ALA A 113 -9.69 -12.33 -10.57
N ASP A 114 -8.40 -12.26 -10.88
CA ASP A 114 -7.59 -13.42 -11.29
C ASP A 114 -7.00 -14.19 -10.09
N GLY A 115 -7.33 -13.75 -8.87
CA GLY A 115 -6.93 -14.37 -7.60
C GLY A 115 -5.49 -14.10 -7.19
N VAL A 116 -4.78 -13.22 -7.91
CA VAL A 116 -3.39 -12.88 -7.59
C VAL A 116 -3.14 -11.38 -7.67
N VAL A 117 -2.20 -10.89 -6.87
CA VAL A 117 -1.68 -9.53 -6.96
C VAL A 117 -0.19 -9.59 -7.26
N GLU A 118 0.27 -8.72 -8.16
CA GLU A 118 1.65 -8.69 -8.63
C GLU A 118 2.42 -7.53 -8.01
N TRP A 119 3.54 -7.86 -7.39
CA TRP A 119 4.47 -6.89 -6.81
C TRP A 119 5.77 -6.89 -7.62
N PRO A 120 6.02 -5.83 -8.41
CA PRO A 120 7.25 -5.71 -9.18
C PRO A 120 8.46 -5.33 -8.31
N PHE A 121 9.62 -5.90 -8.66
CA PHE A 121 10.93 -5.49 -8.19
C PHE A 121 11.89 -5.31 -9.37
N ARG A 122 12.75 -4.29 -9.27
CA ARG A 122 13.72 -3.95 -10.33
C ARG A 122 14.75 -5.07 -10.55
N GLY A 123 15.04 -5.33 -11.82
CA GLY A 123 16.05 -6.27 -12.30
C GLY A 123 15.51 -7.67 -12.54
N ASN A 124 16.34 -8.52 -13.16
CA ASN A 124 16.06 -9.94 -13.33
C ASN A 124 16.40 -10.73 -12.06
N LEU A 125 15.37 -11.24 -11.38
CA LEU A 125 15.50 -11.97 -10.12
C LEU A 125 15.19 -13.47 -10.28
N THR A 126 14.97 -13.95 -11.50
CA THR A 126 14.58 -15.35 -11.81
C THR A 126 15.68 -16.38 -11.54
N SER A 127 16.94 -15.94 -11.40
CA SER A 127 18.03 -16.82 -10.97
C SER A 127 18.15 -16.94 -9.44
N GLN A 128 17.46 -16.07 -8.69
CA GLN A 128 17.53 -15.99 -7.23
C GLN A 128 16.26 -16.55 -6.57
N TYR A 129 15.12 -16.45 -7.25
CA TYR A 129 13.82 -16.90 -6.76
C TYR A 129 13.13 -17.76 -7.82
N LYS A 130 12.23 -18.63 -7.37
CA LYS A 130 11.34 -19.43 -8.21
C LYS A 130 9.95 -19.54 -7.59
N VAL A 131 8.99 -19.94 -8.42
CA VAL A 131 7.64 -20.29 -7.97
C VAL A 131 7.70 -21.36 -6.89
N GLY A 132 6.97 -21.16 -5.81
CA GLY A 132 6.94 -22.03 -4.64
C GLY A 132 7.88 -21.63 -3.50
N ASP A 133 8.81 -20.70 -3.73
CA ASP A 133 9.66 -20.18 -2.66
C ASP A 133 8.82 -19.33 -1.69
N LEU A 134 9.17 -19.40 -0.39
CA LEU A 134 8.72 -18.44 0.61
C LEU A 134 9.67 -17.24 0.58
N ILE A 135 9.11 -16.05 0.48
CA ILE A 135 9.85 -14.80 0.53
C ILE A 135 9.54 -14.06 1.83
N ASP A 136 10.57 -13.50 2.46
CA ASP A 136 10.47 -12.70 3.67
C ASP A 136 10.87 -11.26 3.33
N LEU A 137 9.93 -10.32 3.49
CA LEU A 137 10.11 -8.90 3.19
C LEU A 137 9.66 -8.04 4.38
N TYR A 138 10.27 -6.88 4.54
CA TYR A 138 9.98 -5.94 5.62
C TYR A 138 9.65 -4.57 5.04
N PHE A 139 8.46 -4.08 5.34
CA PHE A 139 7.96 -2.78 4.88
C PHE A 139 7.75 -1.84 6.06
N ARG A 140 7.99 -0.55 5.87
CA ARG A 140 7.66 0.46 6.89
C ARG A 140 6.31 1.08 6.58
N VAL A 141 5.49 1.28 7.61
CA VAL A 141 4.29 2.11 7.49
C VAL A 141 4.71 3.57 7.53
N VAL A 142 4.32 4.33 6.50
CA VAL A 142 4.68 5.73 6.30
C VAL A 142 3.46 6.55 5.93
N TYR A 143 3.48 7.85 6.21
CA TYR A 143 2.43 8.73 5.68
C TYR A 143 2.53 8.83 4.16
N ASP A 144 1.39 8.62 3.48
CA ASP A 144 1.25 9.11 2.12
C ASP A 144 0.98 10.62 2.15
N GLN A 145 -0.06 11.01 2.90
CA GLN A 145 -0.44 12.38 3.28
C GLN A 145 -1.15 12.31 4.63
N LYS A 146 -0.75 13.09 5.64
CA LYS A 146 -1.41 13.03 6.95
C LYS A 146 -2.93 13.28 6.85
N PRO A 147 -3.80 12.48 7.50
CA PRO A 147 -3.46 11.37 8.41
C PRO A 147 -3.27 10.00 7.71
N PHE A 148 -3.43 9.91 6.40
CA PHE A 148 -3.40 8.68 5.62
C PHE A 148 -2.01 8.08 5.46
N GLU A 149 -1.94 6.76 5.64
CA GLU A 149 -0.71 5.97 5.64
C GLU A 149 -0.70 4.89 4.56
N THR A 150 0.50 4.39 4.26
CA THR A 150 0.75 3.36 3.25
C THR A 150 2.07 2.65 3.57
N LEU A 151 2.39 1.60 2.82
CA LEU A 151 3.71 0.98 2.89
C LEU A 151 4.73 1.83 2.12
N ASP A 152 5.95 1.91 2.63
CA ASP A 152 7.08 2.53 1.93
C ASP A 152 7.31 1.95 0.53
N TYR A 153 7.04 0.66 0.33
CA TYR A 153 6.99 0.01 -0.98
C TYR A 153 5.99 0.68 -1.95
N LEU A 154 4.74 0.87 -1.53
CA LEU A 154 3.70 1.49 -2.35
C LEU A 154 4.02 2.99 -2.58
N LYS A 155 4.49 3.68 -1.54
CA LYS A 155 4.93 5.07 -1.61
C LYS A 155 6.08 5.26 -2.59
N TYR A 156 7.01 4.31 -2.68
CA TYR A 156 8.10 4.35 -3.64
C TYR A 156 7.56 4.44 -5.07
N GLY A 157 6.63 3.55 -5.43
CA GLY A 157 5.98 3.56 -6.75
C GLY A 157 5.30 4.91 -7.05
N MET A 158 4.57 5.47 -6.09
CA MET A 158 3.89 6.77 -6.23
C MET A 158 4.86 7.93 -6.44
N THR A 159 6.01 7.91 -5.77
CA THR A 159 6.99 9.02 -5.78
C THR A 159 8.07 8.90 -6.85
N HIS A 160 8.25 7.71 -7.42
CA HIS A 160 9.27 7.44 -8.44
C HIS A 160 8.66 7.17 -9.82
N GLY A 161 7.45 7.66 -10.08
CA GLY A 161 6.80 7.58 -11.38
C GLY A 161 6.44 6.16 -11.80
N GLY A 162 5.98 5.33 -10.86
CA GLY A 162 5.60 3.94 -11.09
C GLY A 162 6.76 2.94 -11.17
N LYS A 163 8.00 3.38 -10.91
CA LYS A 163 9.16 2.47 -10.95
C LYS A 163 9.10 1.45 -9.81
N ALA A 164 9.49 0.23 -10.14
CA ALA A 164 9.71 -0.82 -9.16
C ALA A 164 10.95 -0.52 -8.28
N PRO A 165 10.87 -0.71 -6.96
CA PRO A 165 12.03 -0.60 -6.09
C PRO A 165 12.96 -1.82 -6.23
N ALA A 166 14.17 -1.72 -5.68
CA ALA A 166 15.07 -2.86 -5.61
C ALA A 166 14.70 -3.75 -4.41
N ILE A 167 14.61 -5.06 -4.63
CA ILE A 167 14.17 -6.03 -3.60
C ILE A 167 15.04 -5.99 -2.33
N ASN A 168 16.34 -5.71 -2.45
CA ASN A 168 17.28 -5.63 -1.34
C ASN A 168 16.95 -4.54 -0.31
N GLN A 169 16.12 -3.55 -0.67
CA GLN A 169 15.63 -2.54 0.27
C GLN A 169 14.72 -3.13 1.35
N TYR A 170 14.15 -4.32 1.09
CA TYR A 170 13.13 -4.95 1.93
C TYR A 170 13.55 -6.34 2.47
N LEU A 171 14.72 -6.88 2.10
CA LEU A 171 15.14 -8.22 2.53
C LEU A 171 15.65 -8.30 3.97
N MET A 172 16.01 -7.19 4.58
CA MET A 172 16.40 -7.13 5.99
C MET A 172 15.75 -5.88 6.59
N GLY A 173 15.00 -6.04 7.69
CA GLY A 173 14.38 -4.93 8.41
C GLY A 173 15.40 -3.81 8.57
N GLN A 174 15.17 -2.69 7.87
CA GLN A 174 16.10 -1.57 7.91
C GLN A 174 16.18 -1.14 9.38
N LYS A 175 17.36 -1.31 9.99
CA LYS A 175 17.66 -0.80 11.33
C LYS A 175 17.62 0.72 11.34
#